data_AF-A0A6J6LL74-F1
#
_entry.id   AF-A0A6J6LL74-F1
#
_cell.length_a   1.000
_cell.length_b   1.000
_cell.length_c   1.000
_cell.angle_alpha   90.00
_cell.angle_beta   90.00
_cell.angle_gamma   90.00
#
_symmetry.space_group_name_H-M   'P 1'
#
loop_
_entity.id
_entity.type
_entity.pdbx_description
1 polymer ?
#
loop_
_entity_poly.entity_id
_entity_poly.type
_entity_poly.pdbx_seq_one_letter_code
_entity_poly.pdbx_strand_id
1 'polypeptide(L)'
;MKNPLVLVGLALSLVIAGGISFYASSQPDGFEKSAGEIGFLDTAEDSPLAGSPLAEYGVAGVENERLSGGLAGVIGVASTAAISFGIFYALRRFNKSKS
;
A
#
# COMPACT_ATOMS: atom_id res chain seq x y z
N MET A 1 12.73 -21.93 4.22
CA MET A 1 12.32 -20.53 4.52
C MET A 1 12.38 -20.31 6.03
N LYS A 2 13.57 -20.39 6.64
CA LYS A 2 13.75 -20.29 8.11
C LYS A 2 14.61 -19.08 8.47
N ASN A 3 14.39 -17.94 7.79
CA ASN A 3 15.08 -16.71 8.14
C ASN A 3 14.15 -15.93 9.08
N PRO A 4 14.42 -15.93 10.40
CA PRO A 4 13.54 -15.28 11.38
C PRO A 4 13.37 -13.79 11.07
N LEU A 5 14.39 -13.14 10.51
CA LEU A 5 14.35 -11.74 10.09
C LEU A 5 13.28 -11.45 9.04
N VAL A 6 13.09 -12.34 8.05
CA VAL A 6 12.09 -12.16 7.00
C VAL A 6 10.68 -12.33 7.57
N LEU A 7 10.51 -13.32 8.46
CA LEU A 7 9.22 -13.58 9.09
C LEU A 7 8.82 -12.43 10.04
N VAL A 8 9.76 -11.98 10.88
CA VAL A 8 9.56 -10.87 11.81
C VAL A 8 9.34 -9.57 11.05
N GLY A 9 10.13 -9.30 10.01
CA GLY A 9 9.96 -8.12 9.16
C GLY A 9 8.59 -8.08 8.49
N LEU A 10 8.15 -9.20 7.89
CA LEU A 10 6.83 -9.30 7.27
C LEU A 10 5.70 -9.12 8.30
N ALA A 11 5.80 -9.78 9.46
CA ALA A 11 4.82 -9.64 10.53
C ALA A 11 4.73 -8.19 11.03
N LEU A 12 5.87 -7.53 11.22
CA LEU A 12 5.92 -6.12 11.61
C LEU A 12 5.30 -5.22 10.54
N SER A 13 5.60 -5.45 9.26
CA SER A 13 4.99 -4.70 8.15
C SER A 13 3.47 -4.84 8.12
N LEU A 14 2.94 -6.05 8.35
CA LEU A 14 1.49 -6.27 8.39
C LEU A 14 0.83 -5.60 9.60
N VAL A 15 1.48 -5.62 10.77
CA VAL A 15 0.98 -4.93 11.96
C VAL A 15 0.96 -3.42 11.77
N ILE A 16 2.02 -2.86 11.18
CA ILE A 16 2.09 -1.42 10.88
C ILE A 16 1.00 -1.06 9.86
N ALA A 17 0.97 -1.76 8.72
CA ALA A 17 0.07 -1.44 7.61
C ALA A 17 -1.41 -1.62 7.96
N GLY A 18 -1.75 -2.70 8.67
CA GLY A 18 -3.13 -3.01 9.02
C GLY A 18 -3.60 -2.44 10.36
N GLY A 19 -2.68 -2.19 11.30
CA GLY A 19 -3.01 -1.80 12.67
C GLY A 19 -2.60 -0.38 13.04
N ILE A 20 -1.34 -0.01 12.79
CA ILE A 20 -0.85 1.33 13.18
C ILE A 20 -1.38 2.41 12.24
N SER A 21 -1.62 2.09 10.97
CA SER A 21 -2.23 3.00 9.99
C SER A 21 -3.60 3.54 10.42
N PHE A 22 -4.31 2.88 11.34
CA PHE A 22 -5.56 3.41 11.91
C PHE A 22 -5.37 4.74 12.64
N TYR A 23 -4.16 5.03 13.12
CA TYR A 23 -3.83 6.27 13.80
C TYR A 23 -3.20 7.30 12.84
N ALA A 24 -3.13 7.01 11.54
CA ALA A 24 -2.72 8.00 10.56
C ALA A 24 -3.69 9.19 10.58
N SER A 25 -3.15 10.40 10.44
CA SER A 25 -3.96 11.61 10.44
C SER A 25 -4.83 11.68 9.19
N SER A 26 -6.09 12.08 9.39
CA SER A 26 -7.05 12.40 8.32
C SER A 26 -7.00 13.87 7.89
N GLN A 27 -6.00 14.64 8.34
CA GLN A 27 -5.84 16.03 7.90
C GLN A 27 -5.36 16.09 6.45
N PRO A 28 -5.74 17.15 5.71
CA PRO A 28 -5.22 17.39 4.37
C PRO A 28 -3.71 17.44 4.41
N ASP A 29 -3.09 16.83 3.41
CA ASP A 29 -1.64 16.84 3.30
C ASP A 29 -1.13 18.26 3.01
N GLY A 30 0.20 18.43 2.98
CA GLY A 30 0.79 19.75 2.75
C GLY A 30 0.40 20.36 1.40
N PHE A 31 0.13 19.53 0.38
CA PHE A 31 -0.23 20.01 -0.95
C PHE A 31 -1.68 20.45 -1.01
N GLU A 32 -2.62 19.65 -0.52
CA GLU A 32 -4.03 20.03 -0.42
C GLU A 32 -4.21 21.25 0.46
N LYS A 33 -3.52 21.30 1.60
CA LYS A 33 -3.59 22.46 2.48
C LYS A 33 -3.13 23.74 1.77
N SER A 34 -1.98 23.71 1.10
CA SER A 34 -1.49 24.86 0.34
C SER A 34 -2.36 25.19 -0.87
N ALA A 35 -2.90 24.19 -1.57
CA ALA A 35 -3.81 24.39 -2.69
C ALA A 35 -5.13 25.04 -2.25
N GLY A 36 -5.63 24.67 -1.07
CA GLY A 36 -6.79 25.30 -0.44
C GLY A 36 -6.51 26.74 0.00
N GLU A 37 -5.33 27.00 0.57
CA GLU A 37 -4.92 28.36 0.98
C GLU A 37 -4.75 29.31 -0.24
N ILE A 38 -4.27 28.80 -1.37
CA ILE A 38 -4.08 29.58 -2.60
C ILE A 38 -5.38 29.65 -3.43
N GLY A 39 -6.35 28.75 -3.18
CA GLY A 39 -7.68 28.78 -3.78
C GLY A 39 -7.79 28.10 -5.15
N PHE A 40 -6.93 27.12 -5.45
CA PHE A 40 -7.00 26.34 -6.68
C PHE A 40 -7.33 24.86 -6.45
N LEU A 41 -7.66 24.46 -5.22
CA LEU A 41 -7.98 23.07 -4.90
C LEU A 41 -9.10 22.49 -5.79
N ASP A 42 -10.08 23.31 -6.17
CA ASP A 42 -11.19 22.91 -7.07
C ASP A 42 -10.76 22.63 -8.52
N THR A 43 -9.51 22.90 -8.88
CA THR A 43 -8.93 22.54 -10.19
C THR A 43 -8.25 21.17 -10.18
N ALA A 44 -8.22 20.50 -9.03
CA ALA A 44 -7.71 19.13 -8.93
C ALA A 44 -8.54 18.21 -9.84
N GLU A 45 -7.85 17.53 -10.75
CA GLU A 45 -8.47 16.53 -11.61
C GLU A 45 -8.48 15.18 -10.89
N ASP A 46 -9.53 14.39 -11.10
CA ASP A 46 -9.60 13.04 -10.55
C ASP A 46 -8.42 12.21 -11.07
N SER A 47 -7.84 11.41 -10.18
CA SER A 47 -6.81 10.45 -10.57
C SER A 47 -7.36 9.55 -11.69
N PRO A 48 -6.54 9.19 -12.71
CA PRO A 48 -6.93 8.18 -13.70
C PRO A 48 -7.32 6.83 -13.08
N LEU A 49 -6.94 6.61 -11.83
CA LEU A 49 -7.25 5.44 -11.02
C LEU A 49 -8.30 5.72 -9.94
N ALA A 50 -9.00 6.85 -9.97
CA ALA A 50 -10.06 7.18 -9.00
C ALA A 50 -11.19 6.14 -9.00
N GLY A 51 -11.44 5.46 -10.12
CA GLY A 51 -12.37 4.32 -10.21
C GLY A 51 -11.80 2.97 -9.76
N SER A 52 -10.56 2.92 -9.27
CA SER A 52 -9.90 1.68 -8.86
C SER A 52 -10.47 1.15 -7.55
N PRO A 53 -10.51 -0.18 -7.34
CA PRO A 53 -10.88 -0.78 -6.05
C PRO A 53 -9.98 -0.36 -4.88
N LEU A 54 -8.81 0.22 -5.15
CA LEU A 54 -7.84 0.69 -4.16
C LEU A 54 -7.62 2.22 -4.21
N ALA A 55 -8.54 2.98 -4.81
CA ALA A 55 -8.48 4.44 -4.83
C ALA A 55 -8.58 5.02 -3.41
N GLU A 56 -8.05 6.23 -3.21
CA GLU A 56 -8.11 6.96 -1.93
C GLU A 56 -7.59 6.15 -0.73
N TYR A 57 -6.61 5.25 -0.97
CA TYR A 57 -6.08 4.33 0.03
C TYR A 57 -7.13 3.41 0.67
N GLY A 58 -8.31 3.24 0.06
CA GLY A 58 -9.38 2.39 0.54
C GLY A 58 -9.48 1.05 -0.17
N VAL A 59 -10.50 0.28 0.18
CA VAL A 59 -10.98 -0.91 -0.52
C VAL A 59 -12.45 -0.69 -0.87
N ALA A 60 -12.77 -0.69 -2.17
CA ALA A 60 -14.13 -0.52 -2.65
C ALA A 60 -15.08 -1.56 -2.02
N GLY A 61 -16.22 -1.10 -1.51
CA GLY A 61 -17.21 -1.94 -0.82
C GLY A 61 -16.99 -2.10 0.69
N VAL A 62 -15.95 -1.49 1.27
CA VAL A 62 -15.75 -1.42 2.73
C VAL A 62 -16.12 -0.03 3.23
N GLU A 63 -17.31 0.10 3.83
CA GLU A 63 -17.87 1.37 4.32
C GLU A 63 -17.09 1.97 5.50
N ASN A 64 -16.43 1.11 6.29
CA ASN A 64 -15.64 1.56 7.41
C ASN A 64 -14.26 1.99 6.91
N GLU A 65 -14.07 3.30 6.76
CA GLU A 65 -12.87 3.96 6.25
C GLU A 65 -11.57 3.46 6.92
N ARG A 66 -11.63 3.18 8.23
CA ARG A 66 -10.49 2.63 8.97
C ARG A 66 -10.16 1.21 8.51
N LEU A 67 -11.14 0.31 8.52
CA LEU A 67 -10.97 -1.06 8.04
C LEU A 67 -10.56 -1.11 6.57
N SER A 68 -11.11 -0.21 5.76
CA SER A 68 -10.82 -0.03 4.35
C SER A 68 -9.34 0.31 4.13
N GLY A 69 -8.82 1.32 4.84
CA GLY A 69 -7.41 1.70 4.80
C GLY A 69 -6.45 0.62 5.28
N GLY A 70 -6.79 -0.06 6.39
CA GLY A 70 -5.97 -1.17 6.90
C GLY A 70 -5.89 -2.34 5.91
N LEU A 71 -7.01 -2.69 5.26
CA LEU A 71 -7.05 -3.73 4.24
C LEU A 71 -6.24 -3.34 3.00
N ALA A 72 -6.37 -2.10 2.52
CA ALA A 72 -5.56 -1.60 1.40
C ALA A 72 -4.06 -1.70 1.71
N GLY A 73 -3.65 -1.34 2.94
CA GLY A 73 -2.27 -1.51 3.41
C GLY A 73 -1.79 -2.97 3.39
N VAL A 74 -2.59 -3.90 3.91
CA VAL A 74 -2.28 -5.34 3.91
C VAL A 74 -2.17 -5.89 2.49
N ILE A 75 -3.08 -5.51 1.60
CA ILE A 75 -3.05 -5.89 0.18
C ILE A 75 -1.76 -5.36 -0.48
N GLY A 76 -1.35 -4.13 -0.19
CA GLY A 76 -0.10 -3.55 -0.69
C GLY A 76 1.15 -4.33 -0.23
N VAL A 77 1.23 -4.67 1.05
CA VAL A 77 2.33 -5.49 1.61
C VAL A 77 2.37 -6.87 0.96
N ALA A 78 1.22 -7.55 0.87
CA ALA A 78 1.12 -8.87 0.27
C ALA A 78 1.52 -8.87 -1.22
N SER A 79 1.06 -7.87 -1.97
CA SER A 79 1.36 -7.72 -3.40
C SER A 79 2.86 -7.51 -3.62
N THR A 80 3.48 -6.62 -2.83
CA THR A 80 4.91 -6.34 -2.90
C THR A 80 5.74 -7.59 -2.59
N ALA A 81 5.37 -8.33 -1.54
CA ALA A 81 6.03 -9.57 -1.16
C ALA A 81 5.91 -10.64 -2.26
N ALA A 82 4.72 -10.80 -2.85
CA ALA A 82 4.46 -11.77 -3.91
C ALA A 82 5.27 -11.45 -5.18
N ILE A 83 5.26 -10.19 -5.62
CA ILE A 83 6.02 -9.74 -6.81
C ILE A 83 7.52 -9.95 -6.58
N SER A 84 8.04 -9.47 -5.44
CA SER A 84 9.46 -9.62 -5.11
C SER A 84 9.87 -11.09 -5.07
N PHE A 85 9.10 -11.93 -4.37
CA PHE A 85 9.35 -13.36 -4.29
C PHE A 85 9.32 -14.01 -5.68
N GLY A 86 8.34 -13.67 -6.53
CA GLY A 86 8.22 -14.16 -7.89
C GLY A 86 9.45 -13.83 -8.74
N ILE A 87 9.91 -12.58 -8.71
CA ILE A 87 11.11 -12.13 -9.43
C ILE A 87 12.35 -12.89 -8.96
N PHE A 88 12.62 -12.91 -7.64
CA PHE A 88 13.81 -13.59 -7.10
C PHE A 88 13.77 -15.11 -7.33
N TYR A 89 12.59 -15.71 -7.26
CA TYR A 89 12.41 -17.13 -7.54
C TYR A 89 12.69 -17.45 -9.02
N ALA A 90 12.16 -16.64 -9.94
CA ALA A 90 12.40 -16.80 -11.38
C ALA A 90 13.90 -16.66 -11.70
N LEU A 91 14.55 -15.60 -11.21
CA LEU A 91 16.00 -15.38 -11.39
C LEU A 91 16.83 -16.56 -10.86
N ARG A 92 16.49 -17.10 -9.67
CA ARG A 92 17.15 -18.28 -9.12
C ARG A 92 17.00 -19.51 -10.04
N ARG A 93 15.84 -19.69 -10.66
CA ARG A 93 15.58 -20.83 -11.55
C ARG A 93 16.34 -20.71 -12.87
N PHE A 94 16.43 -19.52 -13.44
CA PHE A 94 17.20 -19.29 -14.67
C PHE A 94 18.72 -19.45 -14.46
N ASN A 95 19.26 -19.04 -13.31
CA ASN A 95 20.68 -19.23 -13.00
C ASN A 95 21.10 -20.72 -12.86
N LYS A 96 20.16 -21.61 -12.50
CA LYS A 96 20.44 -23.06 -12.45
C LYS A 96 20.55 -23.71 -13.82
N SER A 97 20.03 -23.09 -14.88
CA SER A 97 20.03 -23.66 -16.23
C SER A 97 21.34 -23.46 -16.98
N LYS A 98 22.29 -22.69 -16.42
CA LYS A 98 23.57 -22.35 -17.05
C LYS A 98 24.79 -23.01 -16.38
N SER A 99 24.55 -23.98 -15.49
CA SER A 99 25.57 -24.83 -14.86
C SER A 99 25.27 -26.30 -15.16
#